data_AF-A0A497QQZ7-F1
#
_entry.id   AF-A0A497QQZ7-F1
#
_cell.length_a   1.000
_cell.length_b   1.000
_cell.length_c   1.000
_cell.angle_alpha   90.00
_cell.angle_beta   90.00
_cell.angle_gamma   90.00
#
_symmetry.space_group_name_H-M   'P 1'
#
loop_
_entity.id
_entity.type
_entity.pdbx_description
1 polymer ?
#
loop_
_entity_poly.entity_id
_entity_poly.type
_entity_poly.pdbx_seq_one_letter_code
_entity_poly.pdbx_strand_id
1 'polypeptide(L)'
;MQSTTHFLVGIWIFRACSLLETMGVPFWIIIILSTILAILSHVLLDCLAKMTYHMPEPQYHDVFWVSYHVVFVYGGTLALLILYFSNYWWVMLAAILPDIIDWYIRRPLLKKGPIIHPQIDKLRNRWFSWIPDLTAKKWTVVLEIGLDVILFVLLIVFVQI
;
A
#
# COMPACT_ATOMS: atom_id res chain seq x y z
N MET A 1 4.75 2.78 -1.88
CA MET A 1 5.14 1.34 -1.85
C MET A 1 4.29 0.65 -2.89
N GLN A 2 4.45 -0.65 -3.10
CA GLN A 2 3.65 -1.40 -4.07
C GLN A 2 2.26 -1.71 -3.51
N SER A 3 1.27 -1.87 -4.39
CA SER A 3 -0.13 -2.07 -4.02
C SER A 3 -0.36 -3.29 -3.10
N THR A 4 0.50 -4.31 -3.21
CA THR A 4 0.50 -5.47 -2.31
C THR A 4 0.65 -5.08 -0.84
N THR A 5 1.63 -4.23 -0.53
CA THR A 5 1.86 -3.72 0.82
C THR A 5 0.68 -2.88 1.30
N HIS A 6 0.15 -2.00 0.46
CA HIS A 6 -1.01 -1.17 0.81
C HIS A 6 -2.24 -2.04 1.14
N PHE A 7 -2.49 -3.11 0.39
CA PHE A 7 -3.60 -4.03 0.67
C PHE A 7 -3.41 -4.76 2.00
N LEU A 8 -2.23 -5.35 2.22
CA LEU A 8 -1.92 -6.05 3.46
C LEU A 8 -2.06 -5.13 4.68
N VAL A 9 -1.51 -3.91 4.60
CA VAL A 9 -1.62 -2.93 5.68
C VAL A 9 -3.07 -2.49 5.89
N GLY A 10 -3.84 -2.28 4.82
CA GLY A 10 -5.27 -1.97 4.90
C GLY A 10 -6.07 -3.06 5.62
N ILE A 11 -5.81 -4.33 5.31
CA ILE A 11 -6.41 -5.49 6.00
C ILE A 11 -6.05 -5.45 7.49
N TRP A 12 -4.76 -5.29 7.81
CA TRP A 12 -4.28 -5.23 9.20
C TRP A 12 -4.87 -4.07 9.99
N ILE A 13 -5.04 -2.90 9.38
CA ILE A 13 -5.70 -1.75 10.00
C ILE A 13 -7.13 -2.10 10.38
N PHE A 14 -7.91 -2.69 9.47
CA PHE A 14 -9.26 -3.11 9.79
C PHE A 14 -9.28 -4.13 10.92
N ARG A 15 -8.41 -5.15 10.88
CA ARG A 15 -8.30 -6.16 11.95
C ARG A 15 -7.97 -5.55 13.31
N ALA A 16 -7.03 -4.61 13.35
CA ALA A 16 -6.67 -3.91 14.57
C ALA A 16 -7.86 -3.08 15.09
N CYS A 17 -8.58 -2.38 14.20
CA CYS A 17 -9.78 -1.63 14.58
C CYS A 17 -10.93 -2.55 15.04
N SER A 18 -11.07 -3.76 14.48
CA SER A 18 -12.09 -4.73 14.89
C SER A 18 -11.90 -5.20 16.33
N LEU A 19 -10.70 -5.10 16.91
CA LEU A 19 -10.51 -5.36 18.34
C LEU A 19 -11.32 -4.40 19.22
N LEU A 20 -11.68 -3.22 18.72
CA LEU A 20 -12.55 -2.28 19.45
C LEU A 20 -13.98 -2.79 19.58
N GLU A 21 -14.40 -3.77 18.79
CA GLU A 21 -15.70 -4.40 18.93
C GLU A 21 -15.85 -5.09 20.29
N THR A 22 -14.75 -5.66 20.83
CA THR A 22 -14.76 -6.25 22.18
C THR A 22 -14.94 -5.20 23.28
N MET A 23 -14.77 -3.92 22.95
CA MET A 23 -15.01 -2.78 23.84
C MET A 23 -16.40 -2.16 23.63
N GLY A 24 -17.26 -2.78 22.81
CA GLY A 24 -18.61 -2.29 22.52
C GLY A 24 -18.68 -1.16 21.50
N VAL A 25 -17.60 -0.89 20.75
CA VAL A 25 -17.61 0.12 19.69
C VAL A 25 -18.50 -0.36 18.53
N PRO A 26 -19.48 0.43 18.09
CA PRO A 26 -20.33 0.07 16.96
C PRO A 26 -19.54 -0.21 15.67
N PHE A 27 -19.94 -1.27 14.96
CA PHE A 27 -19.26 -1.71 13.74
C PHE A 27 -19.11 -0.62 12.67
N TRP A 28 -20.10 0.25 12.51
CA TRP A 28 -20.03 1.36 11.54
C TRP A 28 -18.91 2.36 11.88
N ILE A 29 -18.60 2.57 13.16
CA ILE A 29 -17.47 3.41 13.60
C ILE A 29 -16.15 2.72 13.23
N ILE A 30 -16.05 1.41 13.43
CA ILE A 30 -14.88 0.61 13.04
C ILE A 30 -14.63 0.72 11.53
N ILE A 31 -15.68 0.64 10.71
CA ILE A 31 -15.58 0.79 9.25
C ILE A 31 -15.07 2.19 8.88
N ILE A 32 -15.63 3.26 9.45
CA ILE A 32 -15.19 4.63 9.16
C ILE A 32 -13.73 4.83 9.60
N LEU A 33 -13.40 4.41 10.83
CA LEU A 33 -12.06 4.57 11.39
C LEU A 33 -11.02 3.82 10.57
N SER A 34 -11.27 2.54 10.27
CA SER A 34 -10.35 1.72 9.47
C SER A 34 -10.17 2.26 8.06
N THR A 35 -11.22 2.81 7.44
CA THR A 35 -11.15 3.45 6.11
C THR A 35 -10.27 4.70 6.14
N ILE A 36 -10.47 5.58 7.13
CA ILE A 36 -9.65 6.79 7.30
C ILE A 36 -8.19 6.40 7.55
N LEU A 37 -7.95 5.46 8.46
CA LEU A 37 -6.61 4.99 8.77
C LEU A 37 -5.94 4.30 7.56
N ALA A 38 -6.68 3.54 6.76
CA ALA A 38 -6.16 2.93 5.53
C ALA A 38 -5.71 4.01 4.52
N ILE A 39 -6.50 5.06 4.30
CA ILE A 39 -6.11 6.19 3.43
C ILE A 39 -4.87 6.89 3.99
N LEU A 40 -4.81 7.14 5.30
CA LEU A 40 -3.67 7.78 5.93
C LEU A 40 -2.41 6.90 5.89
N SER A 41 -2.57 5.58 5.97
CA SER A 41 -1.46 4.63 5.88
C SER A 41 -0.73 4.73 4.54
N HIS A 42 -1.43 5.08 3.47
CA HIS A 42 -0.82 5.29 2.16
C HIS A 42 0.30 6.34 2.23
N VAL A 43 0.02 7.49 2.88
CA VAL A 43 0.98 8.58 3.06
C VAL A 43 2.23 8.10 3.81
N LEU A 44 2.04 7.34 4.89
CA LEU A 44 3.15 6.82 5.69
C LEU A 44 3.99 5.82 4.88
N LEU A 45 3.35 4.86 4.22
CA LEU A 45 4.04 3.84 3.42
C LEU A 45 4.83 4.47 2.27
N ASP A 46 4.30 5.50 1.61
CA ASP A 46 5.01 6.21 0.55
C ASP A 46 6.17 7.07 1.05
N CYS A 47 6.11 7.53 2.30
CA CYS A 47 7.27 8.10 2.96
C CYS A 47 8.38 7.06 3.14
N LEU A 48 8.02 5.82 3.52
CA LEU A 48 8.94 4.71 3.71
C LEU A 48 9.43 4.04 2.42
N ALA A 49 8.74 4.27 1.29
CA ALA A 49 9.10 3.72 -0.02
C ALA A 49 10.53 4.09 -0.47
N LYS A 50 11.13 5.13 0.12
CA LYS A 50 12.55 5.47 -0.07
C LYS A 50 13.49 4.30 0.26
N MET A 51 13.10 3.42 1.18
CA MET A 51 13.92 2.26 1.57
C MET A 51 13.77 1.07 0.63
N THR A 52 12.79 1.06 -0.27
CA THR A 52 12.41 -0.08 -1.12
C THR A 52 12.72 0.17 -2.58
N TYR A 53 12.72 -0.87 -3.41
CA TYR A 53 12.94 -0.70 -4.85
C TYR A 53 11.69 -0.12 -5.52
N HIS A 54 11.70 1.20 -5.73
CA HIS A 54 10.55 1.96 -6.20
C HIS A 54 10.99 3.12 -7.10
N MET A 55 11.41 2.80 -8.31
CA MET A 55 11.88 3.78 -9.30
C MET A 55 10.80 4.83 -9.61
N PRO A 56 11.16 6.13 -9.74
CA PRO A 56 10.19 7.19 -10.02
C PRO A 56 9.56 7.08 -11.42
N GLU A 57 10.29 6.48 -12.36
CA GLU A 57 9.84 6.27 -13.73
C GLU A 57 9.85 4.78 -14.08
N PRO A 58 8.81 4.26 -14.76
CA PRO A 58 8.75 2.87 -15.21
C PRO A 58 9.94 2.49 -16.09
N GLN A 59 10.51 1.29 -15.88
CA GLN A 59 11.66 0.79 -16.63
C GLN A 59 11.26 -0.41 -17.50
N TYR A 60 10.46 -0.17 -18.54
CA TYR A 60 9.86 -1.23 -19.37
C TYR A 60 10.86 -2.13 -20.11
N HIS A 61 12.11 -1.70 -20.27
CA HIS A 61 13.17 -2.48 -20.92
C HIS A 61 14.11 -3.19 -19.94
N ASP A 62 13.99 -2.93 -18.62
CA ASP A 62 14.76 -3.65 -17.60
C ASP A 62 14.02 -4.92 -17.19
N VAL A 63 14.58 -6.08 -17.57
CA VAL A 63 14.01 -7.40 -17.25
C VAL A 63 13.74 -7.54 -15.76
N PHE A 64 14.63 -7.05 -14.90
CA PHE A 64 14.45 -7.11 -13.46
C PHE A 64 13.20 -6.34 -13.01
N TRP A 65 13.08 -5.08 -13.45
CA TRP A 65 11.95 -4.23 -13.10
C TRP A 65 10.63 -4.85 -13.58
N VAL A 66 10.59 -5.33 -14.83
CA VAL A 66 9.39 -5.96 -15.41
C VAL A 66 9.02 -7.24 -14.66
N SER A 67 9.96 -8.14 -14.42
CA SER A 67 9.70 -9.38 -13.70
C SER A 67 9.21 -9.11 -12.28
N TYR A 68 9.81 -8.16 -11.57
CA TYR A 68 9.36 -7.74 -10.25
C TYR A 68 7.91 -7.24 -10.26
N HIS A 69 7.57 -6.32 -11.16
CA HIS A 69 6.22 -5.75 -11.20
C HIS A 69 5.18 -6.76 -11.68
N VAL A 70 5.49 -7.63 -12.63
CA VAL A 70 4.55 -8.65 -13.10
C VAL A 70 4.29 -9.71 -12.03
N VAL A 71 5.35 -10.29 -11.47
CA VAL A 71 5.21 -11.44 -10.55
C VAL A 71 4.75 -10.97 -9.17
N PHE A 72 5.45 -10.00 -8.58
CA PHE A 72 5.21 -9.61 -7.20
C PHE A 72 4.09 -8.58 -7.12
N VAL A 73 4.19 -7.45 -7.83
CA VAL A 73 3.23 -6.36 -7.69
C VAL A 73 1.86 -6.77 -8.24
N TYR A 74 1.76 -7.11 -9.52
CA TYR A 74 0.47 -7.49 -10.11
C TYR A 74 0.00 -8.87 -9.66
N GLY A 75 0.86 -9.88 -9.69
CA GLY A 75 0.51 -11.23 -9.23
C GLY A 75 0.08 -11.26 -7.76
N GLY A 76 0.85 -10.62 -6.87
CA GLY A 76 0.51 -10.53 -5.46
C GLY A 76 -0.77 -9.73 -5.20
N THR A 77 -0.96 -8.60 -5.88
CA THR A 77 -2.18 -7.79 -5.74
C THR A 77 -3.42 -8.58 -6.16
N LEU A 78 -3.33 -9.29 -7.29
CA LEU A 78 -4.43 -10.13 -7.77
C LEU A 78 -4.72 -11.30 -6.80
N ALA A 79 -3.67 -11.94 -6.27
CA ALA A 79 -3.83 -13.01 -5.27
C ALA A 79 -4.55 -12.50 -4.02
N LEU A 80 -4.16 -11.33 -3.49
CA LEU A 80 -4.82 -10.73 -2.33
C LEU A 80 -6.28 -10.36 -2.62
N LEU A 81 -6.58 -9.84 -3.81
CA LEU A 81 -7.97 -9.60 -4.22
C LEU A 81 -8.75 -10.92 -4.21
N ILE A 82 -8.28 -11.96 -4.89
CA ILE A 82 -9.01 -13.24 -4.96
C ILE A 82 -9.25 -13.82 -3.55
N LEU A 83 -8.24 -13.78 -2.68
CA LEU A 83 -8.32 -14.39 -1.34
C LEU A 83 -9.15 -13.57 -0.35
N TYR A 84 -9.10 -12.24 -0.42
CA TYR A 84 -9.59 -11.37 0.65
C TYR A 84 -10.64 -10.33 0.21
N PHE A 85 -11.05 -10.31 -1.06
CA PHE A 85 -12.01 -9.31 -1.54
C PHE A 85 -13.33 -9.32 -0.78
N SER A 86 -13.96 -10.49 -0.56
CA SER A 86 -15.28 -10.58 0.09
C SER A 86 -15.33 -9.86 1.45
N ASN A 87 -14.24 -9.94 2.21
CA ASN A 87 -14.18 -9.47 3.59
C ASN A 87 -13.42 -8.15 3.77
N TYR A 88 -12.61 -7.73 2.79
CA TYR A 88 -11.69 -6.61 2.98
C TYR A 88 -11.59 -5.66 1.77
N TRP A 89 -12.45 -5.80 0.76
CA TRP A 89 -12.35 -4.99 -0.48
C TRP A 89 -12.32 -3.48 -0.22
N TRP A 90 -13.10 -2.97 0.75
CA TRP A 90 -13.22 -1.53 0.98
C TRP A 90 -11.97 -0.94 1.61
N VAL A 91 -11.33 -1.64 2.56
CA VAL A 91 -10.07 -1.17 3.17
C VAL A 91 -8.89 -1.33 2.21
N MET A 92 -8.88 -2.39 1.39
CA MET A 92 -7.90 -2.52 0.30
C MET A 92 -8.04 -1.36 -0.70
N LEU A 93 -9.28 -1.05 -1.12
CA LEU A 93 -9.57 0.07 -2.00
C LEU A 93 -9.17 1.41 -1.36
N ALA A 94 -9.49 1.61 -0.09
CA ALA A 94 -9.15 2.84 0.63
C ALA A 94 -7.64 3.04 0.74
N ALA A 95 -6.87 1.97 0.97
CA ALA A 95 -5.40 2.02 1.08
C ALA A 95 -4.69 2.42 -0.22
N ILE A 96 -5.31 2.23 -1.38
CA ILE A 96 -4.78 2.64 -2.70
C ILE A 96 -5.57 3.80 -3.32
N LEU A 97 -6.53 4.39 -2.60
CA LEU A 97 -7.36 5.46 -3.14
C LEU A 97 -6.52 6.65 -3.65
N PRO A 98 -5.43 7.08 -2.98
CA PRO A 98 -4.55 8.13 -3.52
C PRO A 98 -3.97 7.81 -4.90
N ASP A 99 -3.53 6.56 -5.11
CA ASP A 99 -3.02 6.09 -6.41
C ASP A 99 -4.10 6.12 -7.48
N ILE A 100 -5.31 5.65 -7.14
CA ILE A 100 -6.45 5.68 -8.07
C ILE A 100 -6.72 7.12 -8.51
N ILE A 101 -6.74 8.06 -7.58
CA ILE A 101 -7.00 9.47 -7.88
C ILE A 101 -5.90 10.05 -8.77
N ASP A 102 -4.63 9.94 -8.38
CA ASP A 102 -3.54 10.61 -9.10
C ASP A 102 -3.17 9.91 -10.41
N TRP A 103 -3.04 8.58 -10.38
CA TRP A 103 -2.47 7.81 -11.49
C TRP A 103 -3.52 7.25 -12.44
N TYR A 104 -4.73 6.91 -11.97
CA TYR A 104 -5.77 6.33 -12.82
C TYR A 104 -6.83 7.32 -13.27
N ILE A 105 -7.15 8.34 -12.45
CA ILE A 105 -8.14 9.36 -12.79
C ILE A 105 -7.48 10.60 -13.37
N ARG A 106 -6.58 11.25 -12.61
CA ARG A 106 -6.08 12.58 -12.99
C ARG A 106 -5.17 12.57 -14.20
N ARG A 107 -4.14 11.71 -14.20
CA ARG A 107 -3.23 11.63 -15.35
C ARG A 107 -3.90 11.11 -16.62
N PRO A 108 -4.64 9.99 -16.62
CA PRO A 108 -5.14 9.40 -17.87
C PRO A 108 -6.43 10.06 -18.34
N LEU A 109 -7.40 10.26 -17.43
CA LEU A 109 -8.74 10.72 -17.79
C LEU A 109 -8.80 12.25 -17.89
N LEU A 110 -8.16 12.95 -16.95
CA LEU A 110 -8.22 14.42 -16.89
C LEU A 110 -7.01 15.11 -17.55
N LYS A 111 -5.96 14.35 -17.93
CA LYS A 111 -4.69 14.88 -18.45
C LYS A 111 -4.07 15.94 -17.54
N LYS A 112 -4.26 15.80 -16.22
CA LYS A 112 -3.73 16.70 -15.19
C LYS A 112 -2.68 16.00 -14.35
N GLY A 113 -1.71 16.77 -13.84
CA GLY A 113 -0.72 16.28 -12.89
C GLY A 113 -1.34 15.77 -11.59
N PRO A 114 -0.58 14.95 -10.83
CA PRO A 114 -1.00 14.45 -9.52
C PRO A 114 -1.18 15.61 -8.54
N ILE A 115 -2.07 15.45 -7.56
CA ILE A 115 -2.31 16.44 -6.49
C ILE A 115 -1.99 15.90 -5.11
N ILE A 116 -2.05 14.58 -4.90
CA ILE A 116 -1.81 13.97 -3.58
C ILE A 116 -0.33 13.68 -3.40
N HIS A 117 0.29 12.98 -4.36
CA HIS A 117 1.70 12.57 -4.26
C HIS A 117 2.68 13.75 -4.08
N PRO A 118 2.50 14.93 -4.72
CA PRO A 118 3.35 16.08 -4.43
C PRO A 118 3.27 16.57 -2.97
N GLN A 119 2.14 16.35 -2.27
CA GLN A 119 2.03 16.68 -0.85
C GLN A 119 2.69 15.62 0.01
N ILE A 120 2.58 14.34 -0.38
CA ILE A 120 3.31 13.23 0.25
C ILE A 120 4.82 13.48 0.13
N ASP A 121 5.31 13.90 -1.04
CA ASP A 121 6.71 14.24 -1.27
C ASP A 121 7.20 15.37 -0.34
N LYS A 122 6.39 16.42 -0.17
CA LYS A 122 6.69 17.50 0.79
C LYS A 122 6.77 16.99 2.22
N LEU A 123 5.82 16.15 2.63
CA LEU A 123 5.81 15.54 3.96
C LEU A 123 7.06 14.66 4.15
N ARG A 124 7.34 13.79 3.19
CA ARG A 124 8.51 12.91 3.15
C ARG A 124 9.81 13.68 3.25
N ASN A 125 9.96 14.76 2.49
CA ASN A 125 11.17 15.58 2.52
C ASN A 125 11.32 16.42 3.80
N ARG A 126 10.24 16.66 4.53
CA ARG A 126 10.30 17.41 5.80
C ARG A 126 10.50 16.50 7.01
N TRP A 127 9.77 15.39 7.10
CA TRP A 127 9.71 14.53 8.28
C TRP A 127 10.53 13.25 8.14
N PHE A 128 10.82 12.83 6.91
CA PHE A 128 11.53 11.60 6.57
C PHE A 128 12.79 11.89 5.72
N SER A 129 13.36 13.09 5.87
CA SER A 129 14.61 13.48 5.18
C SER A 129 15.82 12.66 5.62
N TRP A 130 15.77 12.08 6.83
CA TRP A 130 16.80 11.21 7.39
C TRP A 130 16.81 9.80 6.78
N ILE A 131 15.73 9.38 6.09
CA ILE A 131 15.67 8.08 5.42
C ILE A 131 16.49 8.15 4.12
N PRO A 132 17.46 7.24 3.93
CA PRO A 132 18.25 7.20 2.70
C PRO A 132 17.37 6.85 1.50
N ASP A 133 17.61 7.48 0.37
CA ASP A 133 16.94 7.16 -0.89
C ASP A 133 17.64 5.97 -1.56
N LEU A 134 17.00 4.79 -1.44
CA LEU A 134 17.43 3.52 -1.99
C LEU A 134 16.50 3.05 -3.11
N THR A 135 15.65 3.92 -3.65
CA THR A 135 14.62 3.60 -4.65
C THR A 135 15.17 2.93 -5.90
N ALA A 136 16.40 3.27 -6.28
CA ALA A 136 17.07 2.70 -7.46
C ALA A 136 17.88 1.43 -7.20
N LYS A 137 18.00 0.98 -5.94
CA LYS A 137 18.85 -0.16 -5.57
C LYS A 137 18.06 -1.46 -5.67
N LYS A 138 18.23 -2.23 -6.74
CA LYS A 138 17.49 -3.50 -6.99
C LYS A 138 17.38 -4.44 -5.78
N TRP A 139 18.41 -4.54 -4.95
CA TRP A 139 18.41 -5.43 -3.77
C TRP A 139 17.38 -5.03 -2.70
N THR A 140 16.96 -3.75 -2.65
CA THR A 140 15.96 -3.29 -1.65
C THR A 140 14.55 -3.80 -1.91
N VAL A 141 14.33 -4.49 -3.05
CA VAL A 141 13.13 -5.27 -3.28
C VAL A 141 12.88 -6.30 -2.16
N VAL A 142 13.95 -6.84 -1.58
CA VAL A 142 13.88 -7.84 -0.51
C VAL A 142 13.25 -7.26 0.76
N LEU A 143 13.39 -5.95 0.99
CA LEU A 143 12.81 -5.30 2.17
C LEU A 143 11.28 -5.25 2.06
N GLU A 144 10.77 -4.92 0.88
CA GLU A 144 9.32 -4.87 0.62
C GLU A 144 8.72 -6.28 0.56
N ILE A 145 9.35 -7.20 -0.17
CA ILE A 145 8.93 -8.61 -0.22
C ILE A 145 8.95 -9.22 1.18
N GLY A 146 10.01 -8.97 1.96
CA GLY A 146 10.13 -9.48 3.32
C GLY A 146 9.02 -8.95 4.23
N LEU A 147 8.71 -7.66 4.16
CA LEU A 147 7.59 -7.06 4.89
C LEU A 147 6.27 -7.71 4.48
N ASP A 148 5.98 -7.81 3.18
CA ASP A 148 4.73 -8.37 2.68
C ASP A 148 4.57 -9.85 3.07
N VAL A 149 5.65 -10.63 3.01
CA VAL A 149 5.65 -12.03 3.48
C VAL A 149 5.35 -12.09 4.97
N ILE A 150 5.98 -11.26 5.79
CA ILE A 150 5.71 -11.22 7.24
C ILE A 150 4.25 -10.86 7.49
N LEU A 151 3.75 -9.77 6.89
CA LEU A 151 2.37 -9.33 7.04
C LEU A 151 1.37 -10.39 6.59
N PHE A 152 1.65 -11.09 5.47
CA PHE A 152 0.80 -12.13 4.93
C PHE A 152 0.81 -13.41 5.79
N VAL A 153 1.98 -13.86 6.24
CA VAL A 153 2.09 -15.03 7.12
C VAL A 153 1.38 -14.76 8.45
N LEU A 154 1.59 -13.59 9.05
CA LEU A 154 0.87 -13.19 10.25
C LEU A 154 -0.65 -13.16 9.97
N LEU A 155 -1.07 -12.73 8.78
CA LEU A 155 -2.49 -12.69 8.43
C LEU A 155 -3.07 -14.10 8.41
N ILE A 156 -2.40 -15.06 7.77
CA ILE A 156 -2.83 -16.47 7.77
C ILE A 156 -2.87 -17.05 9.19
N VAL A 157 -1.87 -16.76 10.02
CA VAL A 157 -1.75 -17.33 11.37
C VAL A 157 -2.83 -16.78 12.32
N PHE A 158 -3.11 -15.48 12.26
CA PHE A 158 -3.98 -14.81 13.23
C PHE A 158 -5.39 -14.53 12.70
N VAL A 159 -5.61 -14.68 11.39
CA VAL A 159 -6.89 -14.42 10.73
C VAL A 159 -7.23 -15.66 9.92
N GLN A 160 -7.96 -16.58 10.56
CA GLN A 160 -8.58 -17.69 9.85
C GLN A 160 -9.46 -17.11 8.73
N ILE A 161 -9.22 -17.57 7.49
CA ILE A 161 -9.97 -17.20 6.29
C ILE A 161 -11.39 -17.76 6.38
#